data_AF-A0ABD6DK39-F1
#
_entry.id   AF-A0ABD6DK39-F1
#
_cell.length_a   1.000
_cell.length_b   1.000
_cell.length_c   1.000
_cell.angle_alpha   90.00
_cell.angle_beta   90.00
_cell.angle_gamma   90.00
#
_symmetry.space_group_name_H-M   'P 1'
#
loop_
_entity.id
_entity.type
_entity.pdbx_description
1 polymer ?
#
loop_
_entity_poly.entity_id
_entity_poly.type
_entity_poly.pdbx_seq_one_letter_code
_entity_poly.pdbx_strand_id
1 'polypeptide(L)'
;MPSESVELAMLRVVAWYDPIDSHRLKRLVRERVGGGYDSDRHREALSNLKELNMVDRGGLGHEYVHITNFGWQHLGGETSRHDEEIESVDAPVCDVCAEDELVENAW
;
A
#
# COMPACT_ATOMS: atom_id res chain seq x y z
N MET A 1 -8.79 6.33 26.94
CA MET A 1 -8.43 6.48 25.52
C MET A 1 -9.65 6.09 24.72
N PRO A 2 -10.25 6.97 23.90
CA PRO A 2 -11.26 6.51 22.95
C PRO A 2 -10.59 5.45 22.08
N SER A 3 -11.18 4.26 22.01
CA SER A 3 -10.74 3.22 21.09
C SER A 3 -10.78 3.79 19.68
N GLU A 4 -9.63 3.86 19.01
CA GLU A 4 -9.55 4.26 17.61
C GLU A 4 -10.53 3.43 16.77
N SER A 5 -11.29 4.06 15.87
CA SER A 5 -12.19 3.32 14.99
C SER A 5 -11.38 2.40 14.08
N VAL A 6 -11.98 1.26 13.70
CA VAL A 6 -11.34 0.28 12.82
C VAL A 6 -10.97 0.92 11.49
N GLU A 7 -11.87 1.75 10.94
CA GLU A 7 -11.70 2.47 9.69
C GLU A 7 -10.54 3.45 9.75
N LEU A 8 -10.41 4.22 10.84
CA LEU A 8 -9.30 5.17 11.00
C LEU A 8 -7.96 4.45 11.15
N ALA A 9 -7.94 3.38 11.95
CA ALA A 9 -6.75 2.54 12.11
C ALA A 9 -6.34 1.91 10.77
N MET A 10 -7.31 1.40 10.00
CA MET A 10 -7.09 0.82 8.66
C MET A 10 -6.56 1.87 7.68
N LEU A 11 -7.21 3.03 7.59
CA LEU A 11 -6.80 4.10 6.69
C LEU A 11 -5.36 4.57 6.96
N ARG A 12 -4.97 4.68 8.24
CA ARG A 12 -3.60 5.00 8.63
C ARG A 12 -2.59 3.91 8.27
N VAL A 13 -2.97 2.63 8.35
CA VAL A 13 -2.10 1.54 7.89
C VAL A 13 -1.92 1.61 6.38
N VAL A 14 -3.01 1.79 5.62
CA VAL A 14 -2.92 1.90 4.15
C VAL A 14 -2.07 3.12 3.76
N ALA A 15 -2.27 4.28 4.39
CA ALA A 15 -1.47 5.48 4.11
C ALA A 15 0.04 5.27 4.31
N TRP A 16 0.41 4.49 5.32
CA TRP A 16 1.81 4.24 5.65
C TRP A 16 2.49 3.25 4.68
N TYR A 17 1.73 2.30 4.12
CA TYR A 17 2.30 1.20 3.35
C TYR A 17 1.93 1.23 1.85
N ASP A 18 1.07 2.14 1.40
CA ASP A 18 0.49 2.21 0.04
C ASP A 18 1.49 1.83 -1.08
N PRO A 19 1.35 0.68 -1.78
CA PRO A 19 0.32 -0.37 -1.63
C PRO A 19 0.53 -1.38 -0.49
N ILE A 20 -0.59 -1.84 0.10
CA ILE A 20 -0.57 -2.93 1.09
C ILE A 20 -1.44 -4.12 0.71
N ASP A 21 -0.93 -5.34 0.88
CA ASP A 21 -1.72 -6.55 0.71
C ASP A 21 -2.81 -6.70 1.81
N SER A 22 -3.97 -7.23 1.44
CA SER A 22 -5.14 -7.35 2.32
C SER A 22 -4.86 -8.22 3.56
N HIS A 23 -4.01 -9.24 3.45
CA HIS A 23 -3.66 -10.13 4.56
C HIS A 23 -2.80 -9.42 5.61
N ARG A 24 -1.78 -8.67 5.17
CA ARG A 24 -0.93 -7.85 6.02
C ARG A 24 -1.70 -6.68 6.61
N LEU A 25 -2.56 -6.03 5.82
CA LEU A 25 -3.47 -4.99 6.32
C LEU A 25 -4.30 -5.50 7.49
N LYS A 26 -4.94 -6.66 7.33
CA LYS A 26 -5.71 -7.29 8.41
C LYS A 26 -4.87 -7.56 9.65
N ARG A 27 -3.67 -8.11 9.49
CA ARG A 27 -2.77 -8.39 10.62
C ARG A 27 -2.41 -7.11 11.40
N LEU A 28 -2.01 -6.06 10.69
CA LEU A 28 -1.58 -4.80 11.30
C LEU A 28 -2.74 -4.06 11.99
N VAL A 29 -3.93 -4.05 11.37
CA VAL A 29 -5.12 -3.44 12.00
C VAL A 29 -5.52 -4.22 13.26
N ARG A 30 -5.41 -5.56 13.25
CA ARG A 30 -5.66 -6.39 14.43
C ARG A 30 -4.72 -6.05 15.58
N GLU A 31 -3.43 -5.87 15.28
CA GLU A 31 -2.41 -5.51 16.27
C GLU A 31 -2.70 -4.14 16.91
N ARG A 32 -3.26 -3.18 16.15
CA ARG A 32 -3.60 -1.84 16.65
C ARG A 32 -4.90 -1.77 17.45
N VAL A 33 -5.98 -2.34 16.92
CA VAL A 33 -7.33 -2.18 17.49
C VAL A 33 -7.58 -3.18 18.63
N GLY A 34 -6.87 -4.32 18.64
CA GLY A 34 -7.03 -5.34 19.67
C GLY A 34 -8.35 -6.10 19.58
N GLY A 35 -8.80 -6.63 20.73
CA GLY A 35 -9.85 -7.65 20.88
C GLY A 35 -11.08 -7.54 19.96
N GLY A 36 -11.54 -8.69 19.46
CA GLY A 36 -12.77 -8.81 18.66
C GLY A 36 -12.67 -8.29 17.22
N TYR A 37 -11.46 -8.01 16.73
CA TYR A 37 -11.23 -7.76 15.31
C TYR A 37 -11.12 -9.08 14.53
N ASP A 38 -12.09 -9.32 13.63
CA ASP A 38 -12.23 -10.53 12.83
C ASP A 38 -12.28 -10.24 11.33
N SER A 39 -12.56 -11.27 10.53
CA SER A 39 -12.65 -11.15 9.07
C SER A 39 -13.81 -10.28 8.60
N ASP A 40 -14.93 -10.29 9.32
CA ASP A 40 -16.14 -9.61 8.88
C ASP A 40 -16.04 -8.11 9.17
N ARG A 41 -15.53 -7.73 10.35
CA ARG A 41 -15.20 -6.34 10.67
C ARG A 41 -14.12 -5.77 9.75
N HIS A 42 -13.15 -6.60 9.34
CA HIS A 42 -12.16 -6.20 8.34
C HIS A 42 -12.82 -5.91 6.98
N ARG A 43 -13.69 -6.80 6.51
CA ARG A 43 -14.39 -6.65 5.22
C ARG A 43 -15.33 -5.44 5.23
N GLU A 44 -16.07 -5.24 6.32
CA GLU A 44 -16.99 -4.11 6.50
C GLU A 44 -16.22 -2.78 6.49
N ALA A 45 -15.19 -2.64 7.30
CA ALA A 45 -14.37 -1.42 7.33
C ALA A 45 -13.73 -1.10 5.97
N LEU A 46 -13.23 -2.13 5.27
CA LEU A 46 -12.65 -1.96 3.94
C LEU A 46 -13.72 -1.55 2.90
N SER A 47 -14.93 -2.11 2.99
CA SER A 47 -16.06 -1.73 2.13
C SER A 47 -16.46 -0.28 2.37
N ASN A 48 -16.61 0.12 3.64
CA ASN A 48 -16.94 1.50 4.03
C ASN A 48 -15.92 2.50 3.48
N LEU A 49 -14.63 2.22 3.66
CA LEU A 49 -13.56 3.09 3.14
C LEU A 49 -13.56 3.15 1.61
N LYS A 50 -13.87 2.06 0.93
CA LYS A 50 -13.97 2.03 -0.53
C LYS A 50 -15.18 2.83 -1.03
N GLU A 51 -16.34 2.66 -0.41
CA GLU A 51 -17.58 3.41 -0.73
C GLU A 51 -17.40 4.92 -0.52
N LEU A 52 -16.62 5.31 0.49
CA LEU A 52 -16.25 6.69 0.75
C LEU A 52 -15.10 7.21 -0.13
N ASN A 53 -14.63 6.42 -1.10
CA ASN A 53 -13.51 6.74 -1.98
C ASN A 53 -12.22 7.11 -1.20
N MET A 54 -12.01 6.52 -0.02
CA MET A 54 -10.81 6.73 0.80
C MET A 54 -9.67 5.78 0.40
N VAL A 55 -10.02 4.60 -0.09
CA VAL A 55 -9.07 3.57 -0.55
C VAL A 55 -9.54 2.99 -1.87
N ASP A 56 -8.59 2.55 -2.69
CA ASP A 56 -8.87 1.81 -3.92
C ASP A 56 -8.40 0.35 -3.79
N ARG A 57 -9.16 -0.55 -4.38
CA ARG A 57 -8.84 -1.97 -4.53
C ARG A 57 -9.29 -2.40 -5.90
N GLY A 58 -8.32 -2.69 -6.77
CA GLY A 58 -8.60 -3.15 -8.13
C GLY A 58 -9.47 -4.40 -8.13
N GLY A 59 -10.66 -4.33 -8.74
CA GLY A 59 -11.53 -5.46 -9.07
C GLY A 59 -11.69 -6.61 -8.03
N LEU A 60 -12.21 -7.74 -8.53
CA LEU A 60 -12.28 -9.00 -7.79
C LEU A 60 -10.98 -9.76 -8.05
N GLY A 61 -10.01 -9.63 -7.15
CA GLY A 61 -8.76 -10.39 -7.22
C GLY A 61 -7.49 -9.59 -6.95
N HIS A 62 -7.54 -8.25 -6.88
CA HIS A 62 -6.36 -7.52 -6.41
C HIS A 62 -6.20 -7.76 -4.91
N GLU A 63 -5.00 -8.23 -4.57
CA GLU A 63 -4.55 -8.42 -3.20
C GLU A 63 -4.21 -7.09 -2.54
N TYR A 64 -3.84 -6.08 -3.34
CA TYR A 64 -3.35 -4.79 -2.86
C TYR A 64 -4.45 -3.74 -2.71
N VAL A 65 -4.34 -2.97 -1.64
CA VAL A 65 -5.17 -1.82 -1.29
C VAL A 65 -4.30 -0.57 -1.36
N HIS A 66 -4.81 0.44 -2.06
CA HIS A 66 -4.17 1.73 -2.22
C HIS A 66 -4.91 2.82 -1.47
N ILE A 67 -4.20 3.86 -1.02
CA ILE A 67 -4.87 5.07 -0.53
C ILE A 67 -5.21 5.99 -1.70
N THR A 68 -6.42 6.55 -1.71
CA THR A 68 -6.77 7.58 -2.69
C THR A 68 -6.25 8.94 -2.23
N ASN A 69 -6.17 9.91 -3.14
CA ASN A 69 -5.83 11.29 -2.76
C ASN A 69 -6.84 11.86 -1.75
N PHE A 70 -8.12 11.46 -1.82
CA PHE A 70 -9.15 11.88 -0.86
C PHE A 70 -8.91 11.27 0.53
N GLY A 71 -8.59 9.98 0.60
CA GLY A 71 -8.24 9.31 1.85
C GLY A 71 -7.00 9.89 2.51
N TRP A 72 -5.99 10.25 1.72
CA TRP A 72 -4.77 10.87 2.22
C TRP A 72 -5.01 12.29 2.76
N GLN A 73 -5.78 13.11 2.04
CA GLN A 73 -6.19 14.44 2.52
C GLN A 73 -7.02 14.36 3.81
N HIS A 74 -7.86 13.33 3.95
CA HIS A 74 -8.65 13.11 5.17
C HIS A 74 -7.78 12.86 6.40
N LEU A 75 -6.58 12.29 6.24
CA LEU A 75 -5.60 12.12 7.32
C LEU A 75 -4.81 13.40 7.63
N GLY A 76 -5.16 14.52 7.01
CA GLY A 76 -4.49 15.82 7.19
C GLY A 76 -3.32 16.06 6.23
N GLY A 77 -3.04 15.15 5.28
CA GLY A 77 -1.96 15.30 4.29
C GLY A 77 -0.54 15.33 4.87
N GLU A 78 -0.39 15.29 6.20
CA GLU A 78 0.90 15.27 6.90
C GLU A 78 1.43 13.84 7.13
N THR A 79 0.58 12.82 6.91
CA THR A 79 1.03 11.43 6.96
C THR A 79 1.91 11.17 5.75
N SER A 80 3.20 10.90 5.98
CA SER A 80 4.15 10.54 4.93
C SER A 80 3.55 9.46 4.05
N ARG A 81 3.28 9.79 2.79
CA ARG A 81 3.04 8.79 1.75
C ARG A 81 4.40 8.13 1.56
N HIS A 82 4.52 6.86 1.92
CA HIS A 82 5.61 6.06 1.36
C HIS A 82 5.23 5.85 -0.11
N ASP A 83 5.46 6.89 -0.91
CA ASP A 83 5.82 6.61 -2.29
C ASP A 83 7.11 5.79 -2.12
N GLU A 84 7.04 4.48 -2.36
CA GLU A 84 8.24 3.80 -2.83
C GLU A 84 8.64 4.58 -4.09
N GLU A 85 9.44 5.64 -3.91
CA GLU A 85 10.61 5.80 -4.76
C GLU A 85 11.18 4.40 -4.79
N ILE A 86 10.87 3.69 -5.86
CA ILE A 86 11.74 2.67 -6.39
C ILE A 86 13.07 3.39 -6.38
N GLU A 87 13.89 3.17 -5.34
CA GLU A 87 15.31 3.36 -5.46
C GLU A 87 15.59 2.57 -6.72
N SER A 88 15.78 3.27 -7.84
CA SER A 88 16.46 2.73 -8.99
C SER A 88 17.82 2.41 -8.41
N VAL A 89 17.92 1.23 -7.79
CA VAL A 89 19.18 0.57 -7.55
C VAL A 89 19.75 0.58 -8.95
N ASP A 90 20.73 1.45 -9.18
CA ASP A 90 21.64 1.35 -10.30
C ASP A 90 22.13 -0.09 -10.24
N ALA A 91 21.40 -0.97 -10.93
CA ALA A 91 21.78 -2.34 -11.08
C ALA A 91 23.18 -2.22 -11.68
N PRO A 92 24.23 -2.73 -11.01
CA PRO A 92 25.56 -2.66 -11.57
C PRO A 92 25.46 -3.26 -12.96
N VAL A 93 25.77 -2.43 -13.97
CA VAL A 93 25.82 -2.87 -15.36
C VAL A 93 26.67 -4.12 -15.36
N CYS A 94 26.07 -5.26 -15.73
CA CYS A 94 26.80 -6.50 -15.83
C CYS A 94 27.91 -6.28 -16.86
N ASP A 95 29.18 -6.33 -16.47
CA ASP A 95 30.32 -6.11 -17.37
C ASP A 95 30.25 -7.06 -18.59
N VAL A 96 29.61 -8.23 -18.43
CA VAL A 96 29.39 -9.22 -19.51
C VAL A 96 28.42 -8.70 -20.58
N CYS A 97 27.46 -7.86 -20.21
CA CYS A 97 26.49 -7.27 -21.15
C CYS A 97 27.02 -6.02 -21.85
N ALA A 98 28.09 -5.39 -21.34
CA ALA A 98 28.72 -4.23 -21.96
C ALA A 98 29.63 -4.62 -23.15
N GLU A 99 30.13 -5.85 -23.19
CA GLU A 99 30.98 -6.32 -24.30
C GLU A 99 30.19 -6.73 -25.56
N ASP A 100 28.90 -7.04 -25.45
CA ASP A 100 28.08 -7.45 -26.62
C ASP A 100 27.62 -6.26 -27.49
N GLU A 101 27.52 -5.04 -26.96
CA GLU A 101 27.20 -3.84 -27.76
C GLU A 101 28.38 -3.34 -28.60
N LEU A 102 29.62 -3.79 -28.35
CA LEU A 102 30.80 -3.39 -29.12
C LEU A 102 30.99 -4.19 -30.42
N VAL A 103 30.30 -5.33 -30.58
CA VAL A 103 30.48 -6.21 -31.76
C VAL A 103 29.51 -5.85 -32.90
N GLU A 104 28.37 -5.22 -32.61
CA GLU A 104 27.35 -4.88 -33.62
C GLU A 104 27.59 -3.53 -34.33
N ASN A 105 28.62 -2.76 -33.96
CA ASN A 105 29.01 -1.51 -34.63
C ASN A 105 30.21 -1.65 -35.59
N ALA A 106 30.66 -2.88 -35.87
CA ALA A 106 31.84 -3.15 -36.68
C ALA A 106 31.55 -3.83 -38.04
N TRP A 107 30.36 -3.62 -38.62
CA TRP A 107 30.02 -4.07 -39.97
C TRP A 107 29.38 -2.96 -40.81
#